data_AF-A0A0H3GVV1-F1
#
_entry.id   AF-A0A0H3GVV1-F1
#
_cell.length_a   1.000
_cell.length_b   1.000
_cell.length_c   1.000
_cell.angle_alpha   90.00
_cell.angle_beta   90.00
_cell.angle_gamma   90.00
#
_symmetry.space_group_name_H-M   'P 1'
#
loop_
_entity.id
_entity.type
_entity.pdbx_description
1 polymer ?
#
loop_
_entity_poly.entity_id
_entity_poly.type
_entity_poly.pdbx_seq_one_letter_code
_entity_poly.pdbx_strand_id
1 'polypeptide(L)'
;MLCEIEDVLARAGHRKAAADENADTLVAGDELIFPTSRMLRGFARSGAEVVLISHRPEALESATKKWLRDFGIDYDWLHLAPGGVNYETHIKRTLAAHKDDLMIAALVSSSRLRAALSGFHQRPVLYEVSQ
;
A
#
# COMPACT_ATOMS: atom_id res chain seq x y z
N MET A 1 -4.87 -9.37 4.57
CA MET A 1 -3.97 -9.35 3.39
C MET A 1 -3.38 -7.96 3.31
N LEU A 2 -2.06 -7.84 3.14
CA LEU A 2 -1.37 -6.54 3.08
C LEU A 2 -0.98 -6.18 1.64
N CYS A 3 -1.25 -4.96 1.19
CA CYS A 3 -0.89 -4.50 -0.15
C CYS A 3 -0.17 -3.16 -0.07
N GLU A 4 1.02 -3.11 -0.65
CA GLU A 4 1.70 -1.85 -0.92
C GLU A 4 0.92 -1.04 -1.97
N ILE A 5 0.88 0.29 -1.85
CA ILE A 5 0.22 1.13 -2.85
C ILE A 5 1.16 1.38 -4.03
N GLU A 6 2.34 1.96 -3.77
CA GLU A 6 3.25 2.39 -4.83
C GLU A 6 3.86 1.20 -5.57
N ASP A 7 3.81 1.28 -6.89
CA ASP A 7 4.32 0.30 -7.85
C ASP A 7 3.66 -1.09 -7.79
N VAL A 8 2.63 -1.26 -6.95
CA VAL A 8 1.85 -2.49 -6.77
C VAL A 8 0.38 -2.27 -7.11
N LEU A 9 -0.30 -1.35 -6.42
CA LEU A 9 -1.69 -0.98 -6.71
C LEU A 9 -1.75 0.22 -7.66
N ALA A 10 -0.81 1.15 -7.54
CA ALA A 10 -0.76 2.39 -8.29
C ALA A 10 0.62 2.54 -8.96
N ARG A 11 0.64 2.88 -10.26
CA ARG A 11 1.87 3.38 -10.89
C ARG A 11 2.03 4.85 -10.54
N ALA A 12 3.07 5.16 -9.79
CA ALA A 12 3.41 6.51 -9.35
C ALA A 12 4.57 7.11 -10.18
N GLY A 13 4.87 6.53 -11.35
CA GLY A 13 6.04 6.88 -12.16
C GLY A 13 6.06 8.34 -12.63
N HIS A 14 4.89 8.95 -12.88
CA HIS A 14 4.78 10.35 -13.32
C HIS A 14 5.25 11.34 -12.26
N ARG A 15 5.19 10.97 -10.97
CA ARG A 15 5.59 11.86 -9.87
C ARG A 15 7.08 12.20 -9.89
N LYS A 16 7.92 11.33 -10.47
CA LYS A 16 9.36 11.60 -10.61
C LYS A 16 9.66 12.74 -11.59
N ALA A 17 8.72 13.06 -12.48
CA ALA A 17 8.88 14.08 -13.51
C ALA A 17 8.33 15.46 -13.09
N ALA A 18 7.58 15.54 -11.99
CA ALA A 18 6.84 16.73 -11.60
C ALA A 18 7.41 17.31 -10.29
N ALA A 19 8.41 18.19 -10.42
CA ALA A 19 9.05 18.85 -9.28
C ALA A 19 8.18 19.96 -8.64
N ASP A 20 7.25 20.53 -9.40
CA ASP A 20 6.52 21.75 -9.02
C ASP A 20 5.00 21.55 -8.83
N GLU A 21 4.49 20.33 -8.99
CA GLU A 21 3.05 20.06 -8.82
C GLU A 21 2.69 19.82 -7.36
N ASN A 22 1.52 20.33 -6.97
CA ASN A 22 0.95 20.05 -5.65
C ASN A 22 0.81 18.53 -5.45
N ALA A 23 1.24 18.03 -4.30
CA ALA A 23 1.27 16.61 -3.99
C ALA A 23 -0.12 15.93 -4.08
N ASP A 24 -1.20 16.67 -3.88
CA ASP A 24 -2.57 16.18 -4.11
C ASP A 24 -2.83 15.87 -5.60
N THR A 25 -2.35 16.75 -6.50
CA THR A 25 -2.46 16.55 -7.96
C THR A 25 -1.63 15.35 -8.41
N LEU A 26 -0.47 15.15 -7.80
CA LEU A 26 0.39 14.00 -8.06
C LEU A 26 -0.30 12.68 -7.68
N VAL A 27 -1.03 12.64 -6.58
CA VAL A 27 -1.81 11.46 -6.19
C VAL A 27 -2.95 11.19 -7.18
N ALA A 28 -3.64 12.24 -7.64
CA ALA A 28 -4.73 12.09 -8.61
C ALA A 28 -4.27 11.52 -9.95
N GLY A 29 -3.02 11.80 -10.36
CA GLY A 29 -2.43 11.30 -11.61
C GLY A 29 -1.94 9.85 -11.57
N ASP A 30 -1.98 9.16 -10.42
CA ASP A 30 -1.59 7.76 -10.33
C ASP A 30 -2.47 6.87 -11.21
N GLU A 31 -1.85 5.99 -11.99
CA GLU A 31 -2.58 4.99 -12.76
C GLU A 31 -2.85 3.74 -11.93
N LEU A 32 -4.09 3.25 -11.96
CA LEU A 32 -4.46 1.98 -11.32
C LEU A 32 -3.83 0.79 -12.04
N ILE A 33 -3.19 -0.10 -11.29
CA ILE A 33 -2.78 -1.42 -11.77
C ILE A 33 -3.97 -2.37 -11.66
N PHE A 34 -4.71 -2.52 -12.77
CA PHE A 34 -5.95 -3.31 -12.81
C PHE A 34 -5.84 -4.74 -12.29
N PRO A 35 -4.81 -5.55 -12.63
CA PRO A 35 -4.67 -6.90 -12.09
C PRO A 35 -4.64 -6.94 -10.56
N THR A 36 -3.86 -6.06 -9.93
CA THR A 36 -3.77 -5.94 -8.47
C THR A 36 -5.12 -5.59 -7.87
N SER A 37 -5.84 -4.61 -8.44
CA SER A 37 -7.18 -4.23 -7.97
C SER A 37 -8.17 -5.41 -7.98
N ARG A 38 -8.07 -6.30 -8.98
CA ARG A 38 -8.91 -7.50 -9.07
C ARG A 38 -8.51 -8.55 -8.04
N MET A 39 -7.22 -8.70 -7.75
CA MET A 39 -6.75 -9.57 -6.67
C MET A 39 -7.26 -9.10 -5.31
N LEU A 40 -7.18 -7.80 -5.02
CA LEU A 40 -7.72 -7.22 -3.77
C LEU A 40 -9.21 -7.55 -3.61
N ARG A 41 -10.01 -7.35 -4.66
CA ARG A 41 -11.44 -7.69 -4.63
C ARG A 41 -11.68 -9.19 -4.45
N GLY A 42 -10.78 -10.04 -4.95
CA GLY A 42 -10.80 -11.48 -4.70
C GLY A 42 -10.63 -11.81 -3.22
N PHE A 43 -9.63 -11.21 -2.57
CA PHE A 43 -9.39 -11.38 -1.13
C PHE A 43 -10.55 -10.85 -0.29
N ALA A 44 -11.05 -9.65 -0.59
CA ALA A 44 -12.20 -9.08 0.11
C ALA A 44 -13.43 -10.00 0.04
N ARG A 45 -13.74 -10.57 -1.12
CA ARG A 45 -14.84 -11.53 -1.29
C ARG A 45 -14.63 -12.84 -0.52
N SER A 46 -13.40 -13.23 -0.21
CA SER A 46 -13.11 -14.37 0.66
C SER A 46 -13.23 -14.05 2.17
N GLY A 47 -13.59 -12.81 2.53
CA GLY A 47 -13.68 -12.35 3.91
C GLY A 47 -12.33 -11.96 4.52
N ALA A 48 -11.28 -11.82 3.71
CA ALA A 48 -9.99 -11.33 4.19
C ALA A 48 -10.01 -9.81 4.23
N GLU A 49 -9.63 -9.23 5.37
CA GLU A 49 -9.42 -7.79 5.47
C GLU A 49 -8.25 -7.33 4.59
N VAL A 50 -8.40 -6.17 3.96
CA VAL A 50 -7.42 -5.54 3.07
C VAL A 50 -6.75 -4.38 3.82
N VAL A 51 -5.46 -4.54 4.07
CA VAL A 51 -4.59 -3.53 4.67
C VAL A 51 -3.74 -2.90 3.57
N LEU A 52 -3.88 -1.59 3.37
CA LEU A 52 -3.05 -0.83 2.45
C LEU A 52 -1.92 -0.13 3.21
N ILE A 53 -0.70 -0.21 2.67
CA ILE A 53 0.46 0.53 3.18
C ILE A 53 1.08 1.37 2.07
N SER A 54 1.45 2.60 2.40
CA SER A 54 2.12 3.52 1.49
C SER A 54 3.24 4.27 2.19
N HIS A 55 4.24 4.68 1.42
CA HIS A 55 5.28 5.59 1.92
C HIS A 55 4.88 7.07 1.79
N ARG A 56 3.68 7.39 1.27
CA ARG A 56 3.17 8.77 1.23
C ARG A 56 3.08 9.35 2.64
N PRO A 57 3.36 10.65 2.81
CA PRO A 57 3.10 11.32 4.07
C PRO A 57 1.61 11.32 4.40
N GLU A 58 1.28 11.23 5.69
CA GLU A 58 -0.09 11.28 6.21
C GLU A 58 -0.87 12.53 5.78
N ALA A 59 -0.17 13.63 5.48
CA ALA A 59 -0.78 14.85 4.94
C ALA A 59 -1.55 14.61 3.61
N LEU A 60 -1.26 13.52 2.88
CA LEU A 60 -1.94 13.14 1.63
C LEU A 60 -3.07 12.13 1.84
N GLU A 61 -3.54 11.95 3.07
CA GLU A 61 -4.63 11.01 3.37
C GLU A 61 -5.90 11.31 2.59
N SER A 62 -6.34 12.57 2.56
CA SER A 62 -7.54 12.99 1.85
C SER A 62 -7.45 12.71 0.35
N ALA A 63 -6.33 13.05 -0.28
CA ALA A 63 -6.10 12.80 -1.71
C ALA A 63 -6.03 11.29 -2.01
N THR A 64 -5.36 10.51 -1.16
CA THR A 64 -5.23 9.06 -1.32
C THR A 64 -6.57 8.34 -1.15
N LYS A 65 -7.36 8.71 -0.13
CA LYS A 65 -8.72 8.19 0.06
C LYS A 65 -9.64 8.55 -1.10
N LYS A 66 -9.51 9.77 -1.64
CA LYS A 66 -10.25 10.17 -2.83
C LYS A 66 -9.88 9.30 -4.04
N TRP A 67 -8.59 9.11 -4.30
CA TRP A 67 -8.11 8.27 -5.40
C TRP A 67 -8.62 6.82 -5.26
N LEU A 68 -8.51 6.22 -4.07
CA LEU A 68 -9.01 4.86 -3.81
C LEU A 68 -10.52 4.74 -4.09
N ARG A 69 -11.30 5.73 -3.64
CA ARG A 69 -12.74 5.77 -3.89
C ARG A 69 -13.07 5.95 -5.37
N ASP A 70 -12.38 6.85 -6.07
CA ASP A 70 -12.62 7.13 -7.49
C ASP A 70 -12.37 5.88 -8.35
N PHE A 71 -11.42 5.01 -7.94
CA PHE A 71 -11.16 3.71 -8.57
C PHE A 71 -11.96 2.54 -8.00
N GLY A 72 -12.82 2.76 -6.99
CA GLY A 72 -13.64 1.71 -6.37
C GLY A 72 -12.79 0.62 -5.69
N ILE A 73 -11.77 1.03 -4.95
CA ILE A 73 -10.92 0.15 -4.14
C ILE A 73 -11.45 0.13 -2.70
N ASP A 74 -11.99 -1.01 -2.30
CA ASP A 74 -12.38 -1.28 -0.92
C ASP A 74 -11.15 -1.70 -0.09
N TYR A 75 -11.08 -1.20 1.15
CA TYR A 75 -10.03 -1.52 2.11
C TYR A 75 -10.54 -1.32 3.54
N ASP A 76 -9.93 -2.03 4.48
CA ASP A 76 -10.27 -1.96 5.91
C ASP A 76 -9.31 -1.02 6.66
N TRP A 77 -8.03 -1.02 6.25
CA TRP A 77 -6.98 -0.23 6.89
C TRP A 77 -6.13 0.50 5.85
N LEU A 78 -5.79 1.76 6.12
CA LEU A 78 -4.88 2.56 5.30
C LEU A 78 -3.77 3.15 6.19
N HIS A 79 -2.53 2.74 5.93
CA HIS A 79 -1.35 3.18 6.67
C HIS A 79 -0.46 4.09 5.81
N LEU A 80 -0.53 5.39 6.06
CA LEU A 80 0.38 6.40 5.49
C LEU A 80 1.51 6.72 6.46
N ALA A 81 2.67 7.12 5.93
CA ALA A 81 3.85 7.42 6.72
C ALA A 81 3.64 8.72 7.53
N PRO A 82 3.77 8.68 8.88
CA PRO A 82 3.64 9.88 9.69
C PRO A 82 4.75 10.90 9.39
N GLY A 83 4.48 12.18 9.64
CA GLY A 83 5.46 13.25 9.43
C GLY A 83 6.80 12.98 10.13
N GLY A 84 7.91 13.06 9.39
CA GLY A 84 9.26 12.85 9.91
C GLY A 84 9.64 11.39 10.22
N VAL A 85 8.77 10.43 9.93
CA VAL A 85 9.04 9.00 10.14
C VAL A 85 9.53 8.36 8.85
N ASN A 86 10.69 7.69 8.90
CA ASN A 86 11.19 6.94 7.74
C ASN A 86 10.35 5.69 7.45
N TYR A 87 10.43 5.19 6.22
CA TYR A 87 9.57 4.11 5.76
C TYR A 87 9.81 2.79 6.51
N GLU A 88 11.04 2.48 6.91
CA GLU A 88 11.36 1.29 7.72
C GLU A 88 10.66 1.30 9.08
N THR A 89 10.62 2.46 9.74
CA THR A 89 9.93 2.63 11.02
C THR A 89 8.43 2.54 10.82
N HIS A 90 7.92 3.11 9.72
CA HIS A 90 6.51 2.99 9.33
C HIS A 90 6.09 1.52 9.14
N ILE A 91 6.83 0.76 8.34
CA ILE A 91 6.60 -0.69 8.13
C ILE A 91 6.56 -1.44 9.47
N LYS A 92 7.55 -1.23 10.33
CA LYS A 92 7.61 -1.91 11.64
C LYS A 92 6.39 -1.60 12.51
N ARG A 93 5.94 -0.35 12.53
CA ARG A 93 4.75 0.07 13.28
C ARG A 93 3.49 -0.56 12.71
N THR A 94 3.29 -0.54 11.39
CA THR A 94 2.15 -1.18 10.74
C THR A 94 2.11 -2.68 11.02
N LEU A 95 3.24 -3.38 10.86
CA LEU A 95 3.30 -4.82 11.14
C LEU A 95 3.08 -5.14 12.63
N ALA A 96 3.53 -4.28 13.54
CA ALA A 96 3.26 -4.45 14.97
C ALA A 96 1.78 -4.25 15.32
N ALA A 97 1.09 -3.32 14.66
CA ALA A 97 -0.36 -3.09 14.84
C ALA A 97 -1.19 -4.31 14.40
N HIS A 98 -0.70 -5.09 13.45
CA HIS A 98 -1.34 -6.29 12.92
C HIS A 98 -0.65 -7.58 13.40
N LYS A 99 0.06 -7.55 14.55
CA LYS A 99 0.83 -8.69 15.03
C LYS A 99 -0.04 -9.90 15.36
N ASP A 100 -1.23 -9.69 15.89
CA ASP A 100 -2.13 -10.77 16.31
C ASP A 100 -3.11 -11.18 15.21
N ASP A 101 -3.16 -10.43 14.10
CA ASP A 101 -4.00 -10.72 12.94
C ASP A 101 -3.37 -11.82 12.08
N LEU A 102 -4.18 -12.68 11.46
CA LEU A 102 -3.70 -13.69 10.52
C LEU A 102 -3.43 -13.06 9.13
N MET A 103 -2.18 -12.72 8.86
CA MET A 103 -1.71 -12.27 7.56
C MET A 103 -1.48 -13.45 6.62
N ILE A 104 -2.46 -13.73 5.76
CA ILE A 104 -2.42 -14.84 4.80
C ILE A 104 -1.56 -14.56 3.56
N ALA A 105 -1.49 -13.30 3.13
CA ALA A 105 -0.81 -12.90 1.89
C ALA A 105 -0.40 -11.43 1.95
N ALA A 106 0.63 -11.09 1.17
CA ALA A 106 1.04 -9.72 0.92
C ALA A 106 1.43 -9.49 -0.55
N LEU A 107 1.07 -8.32 -1.09
CA LEU A 107 1.43 -7.82 -2.42
C LEU A 107 2.44 -6.69 -2.26
N VAL A 108 3.66 -6.85 -2.76
CA VAL A 108 4.79 -5.94 -2.44
C VAL A 108 5.69 -5.68 -3.65
N SER A 109 6.27 -4.49 -3.73
CA SER A 109 7.36 -4.15 -4.66
C SER A 109 8.62 -3.74 -3.90
N SER A 110 8.47 -3.14 -2.72
CA SER A 110 9.59 -2.67 -1.91
C SER A 110 10.40 -3.80 -1.30
N SER A 111 11.70 -3.80 -1.59
CA SER A 111 12.66 -4.72 -0.98
C SER A 111 12.72 -4.61 0.55
N ARG A 112 12.44 -3.42 1.10
CA ARG A 112 12.40 -3.15 2.55
C ARG A 112 11.19 -3.82 3.20
N LEU A 113 10.02 -3.68 2.59
CA LEU A 113 8.79 -4.32 3.07
C LEU A 113 8.87 -5.84 2.93
N ARG A 114 9.38 -6.35 1.80
CA ARG A 114 9.65 -7.77 1.58
C ARG A 114 10.56 -8.36 2.66
N ALA A 115 11.66 -7.67 2.99
CA ALA A 115 12.59 -8.10 4.03
C ALA A 115 11.92 -8.13 5.41
N ALA A 116 11.09 -7.13 5.74
CA ALA A 116 10.34 -7.09 6.99
C ALA A 116 9.32 -8.23 7.10
N LEU A 117 8.58 -8.52 6.02
CA LEU A 117 7.60 -9.60 5.98
C LEU A 117 8.24 -11.00 6.04
N SER A 118 9.44 -11.15 5.48
CA SER A 118 10.20 -12.40 5.58
C SER A 118 10.56 -12.76 7.03
N GLY A 119 10.75 -11.74 7.88
CA GLY A 119 10.96 -11.90 9.32
C GLY A 119 9.67 -11.90 10.15
N PHE A 120 8.50 -11.73 9.52
CA PHE A 120 7.22 -11.69 10.23
C PHE A 120 6.79 -13.11 10.65
N HIS A 121 6.27 -13.25 11.87
CA HIS A 121 6.06 -14.53 12.53
C HIS A 121 5.17 -15.52 11.74
N GLN A 122 4.14 -15.03 11.06
CA GLN A 122 3.19 -15.85 10.29
C GLN A 122 3.65 -16.16 8.85
N ARG A 123 4.70 -15.50 8.35
CA ARG A 123 5.25 -15.69 6.99
C ARG A 123 4.16 -15.78 5.90
N PRO A 124 3.47 -14.67 5.59
CA PRO A 124 2.45 -14.64 4.54
C PRO A 124 2.97 -15.10 3.17
N VAL A 125 2.07 -15.55 2.30
CA VAL A 125 2.40 -15.74 0.88
C VAL A 125 2.75 -14.38 0.27
N LEU A 126 3.97 -14.25 -0.25
CA LEU A 126 4.44 -13.01 -0.87
C LEU A 126 4.23 -13.06 -2.38
N TYR A 127 3.50 -12.07 -2.89
CA TYR A 127 3.34 -11.78 -4.30
C TYR A 127 4.17 -10.54 -4.64
N GLU A 128 5.34 -10.78 -5.23
CA GLU A 128 6.26 -9.71 -5.59
C GLU A 128 5.92 -9.13 -6.96
N VAL A 129 5.80 -7.81 -7.04
CA VAL A 129 5.58 -7.08 -8.30
C VAL A 129 6.90 -6.41 -8.69
N SER A 130 7.48 -6.89 -9.78
CA SER A 130 8.63 -6.26 -10.44
C SER A 130 8.14 -5.39 -11.60
N GLN A 131 8.59 -4.13 -11.67
CA GLN A 131 8.41 -3.27 -12.84
C GLN A 131 9.60 -3.33 -13.78
#